data_AF-A0A525C4S9-F1
#
_entry.id   AF-A0A525C4S9-F1
#
_cell.length_a   1.000
_cell.length_b   1.000
_cell.length_c   1.000
_cell.angle_alpha   90.00
_cell.angle_beta   90.00
_cell.angle_gamma   90.00
#
_symmetry.space_group_name_H-M   'P 1'
#
loop_
_entity.id
_entity.type
_entity.pdbx_description
1 polymer ?
#
loop_
_entity_poly.entity_id
_entity_poly.type
_entity_poly.pdbx_seq_one_letter_code
_entity_poly.pdbx_strand_id
1 'polypeptide(L)'
;DTGSETQSVALMWARARIETFTRAFYLPHYAWVDVDQQEQIRQEVQQLGLDYSLVTDWTSFVAVSEFIVNPEANATETLDVPLPMVEGVSSLAYPNQNAGSLAGNTQMASTPEPAAMAGLAVLAGAGALAALRVRRKRLPLTTTNNGECA
;
A
#
# COMPACT_ATOMS: atom_id res chain seq x y z
N ASP A 1 46.46 25.24 16.50
CA ASP A 1 46.86 24.18 15.54
C ASP A 1 46.74 22.74 16.04
N THR A 2 46.63 22.45 17.34
CA THR A 2 46.54 21.06 17.86
C THR A 2 45.30 20.26 17.40
N GLY A 3 44.20 20.94 17.05
CA GLY A 3 42.98 20.30 16.57
C GLY A 3 43.13 19.61 15.20
N SER A 4 43.85 20.22 14.26
CA SER A 4 44.06 19.67 12.91
C SER A 4 45.03 18.49 12.92
N GLU A 5 46.05 18.53 13.76
CA GLU A 5 46.99 17.42 13.96
C GLU A 5 46.26 16.19 14.52
N THR A 6 45.41 16.38 15.53
CA THR A 6 44.64 15.30 16.13
C THR A 6 43.68 14.65 15.12
N GLN A 7 43.00 15.46 14.30
CA GLN A 7 42.15 14.97 13.20
C GLN A 7 42.93 14.18 12.16
N SER A 8 44.14 14.64 11.81
CA SER A 8 45.01 13.97 10.84
C SER A 8 45.48 12.61 11.36
N VAL A 9 45.87 12.53 12.62
CA VAL A 9 46.26 11.27 13.28
C VAL A 9 45.08 10.30 13.33
N ALA A 10 43.88 10.78 13.68
CA ALA A 10 42.68 9.96 13.71
C ALA A 10 42.31 9.41 12.31
N LEU A 11 42.43 10.25 11.27
CA LEU A 11 42.22 9.82 9.88
C LEU A 11 43.23 8.77 9.43
N MET A 12 44.51 8.93 9.79
CA MET A 12 45.55 7.94 9.48
C MET A 12 45.30 6.62 10.20
N TRP A 13 44.90 6.67 11.47
CA TRP A 13 44.49 5.49 12.23
C TRP A 13 43.31 4.77 11.58
N ALA A 14 42.26 5.51 11.17
CA ALA A 14 41.07 4.93 10.54
C ALA A 14 41.42 4.19 9.23
N ARG A 15 42.26 4.80 8.38
CA ARG A 15 42.74 4.17 7.13
C ARG A 15 43.52 2.89 7.40
N ALA A 16 44.47 2.93 8.35
CA ALA A 16 45.25 1.75 8.72
C ALA A 16 44.37 0.64 9.31
N ARG A 17 43.34 1.01 10.08
CA ARG A 17 42.39 0.06 10.67
C ARG A 17 41.52 -0.61 9.60
N ILE A 18 40.98 0.17 8.65
CA ILE A 18 40.24 -0.36 7.49
C ILE A 18 41.11 -1.32 6.70
N GLU A 19 42.37 -0.95 6.38
CA GLU A 19 43.29 -1.83 5.64
C GLU A 19 43.50 -3.17 6.36
N THR A 20 43.61 -3.14 7.69
CA THR A 20 43.77 -4.36 8.50
C THR A 20 42.57 -5.29 8.36
N PHE A 21 41.35 -4.73 8.42
CA PHE A 21 40.11 -5.49 8.28
C PHE A 21 39.90 -6.01 6.87
N THR A 22 40.10 -5.18 5.86
CA THR A 22 40.02 -5.58 4.45
C THR A 22 41.02 -6.69 4.15
N ARG A 23 42.25 -6.61 4.67
CA ARG A 23 43.24 -7.69 4.57
C ARG A 23 42.75 -8.98 5.23
N ALA A 24 42.23 -8.91 6.45
CA ALA A 24 41.68 -10.08 7.14
C ALA A 24 40.55 -10.73 6.32
N PHE A 25 39.70 -9.93 5.69
CA PHE A 25 38.58 -10.38 4.86
C PHE A 25 39.04 -11.19 3.62
N TYR A 26 40.11 -10.76 2.94
CA TYR A 26 40.57 -11.40 1.70
C TYR A 26 41.60 -12.54 1.90
N LEU A 27 42.15 -12.70 3.10
CA LEU A 27 43.15 -13.74 3.33
C LEU A 27 42.52 -15.15 3.40
N PRO A 28 43.14 -16.16 2.78
CA PRO A 28 42.58 -17.51 2.66
C PRO A 28 42.40 -18.23 4.00
N HIS A 29 43.10 -17.80 5.06
CA HIS A 29 42.89 -18.34 6.41
C HIS A 29 41.51 -17.97 6.97
N TYR A 30 40.92 -16.86 6.50
CA TYR A 30 39.56 -16.41 6.83
C TYR A 30 38.53 -16.74 5.73
N ALA A 31 38.94 -17.38 4.63
CA ALA A 31 37.99 -17.82 3.60
C ALA A 31 37.08 -18.98 4.07
N TRP A 32 37.47 -19.66 5.17
CA TRP A 32 36.69 -20.72 5.83
C TRP A 32 35.96 -20.23 7.09
N VAL A 33 35.99 -18.92 7.34
CA VAL A 33 35.39 -18.32 8.52
C VAL A 33 33.88 -18.21 8.34
N ASP A 34 33.17 -18.37 9.45
CA ASP A 34 31.72 -18.27 9.55
C ASP A 34 31.21 -16.99 8.88
N VAL A 35 30.07 -17.10 8.20
CA VAL A 35 29.42 -15.99 7.49
C VAL A 35 29.19 -14.81 8.44
N ASP A 36 28.90 -15.10 9.70
CA ASP A 36 28.67 -14.10 10.75
C ASP A 36 29.91 -13.23 11.02
N GLN A 37 31.11 -13.80 11.00
CA GLN A 37 32.34 -13.04 11.24
C GLN A 37 32.76 -12.23 10.00
N GLN A 38 32.46 -12.71 8.79
CA GLN A 38 32.63 -11.92 7.57
C GLN A 38 31.71 -10.70 7.56
N GLU A 39 30.47 -10.88 8.03
CA GLU A 39 29.50 -9.80 8.17
C GLU A 39 29.95 -8.77 9.22
N GLN A 40 30.46 -9.21 10.37
CA GLN A 40 31.02 -8.32 11.39
C GLN A 40 32.15 -7.44 10.83
N ILE A 41 33.11 -8.04 10.11
CA ILE A 41 34.21 -7.29 9.49
C ILE A 41 33.68 -6.25 8.49
N ARG A 42 32.70 -6.62 7.67
CA ARG A 42 32.07 -5.69 6.71
C ARG A 42 31.42 -4.51 7.42
N GLN A 43 30.65 -4.77 8.47
CA GLN A 43 29.96 -3.73 9.23
C GLN A 43 30.95 -2.79 9.91
N GLU A 44 32.04 -3.31 10.47
CA GLU A 44 33.10 -2.49 11.08
C GLU A 44 33.78 -1.58 10.05
N VAL A 45 34.10 -2.09 8.86
CA VAL A 45 34.67 -1.27 7.78
C VAL A 45 33.68 -0.21 7.29
N GLN A 46 32.39 -0.57 7.16
CA GLN A 46 31.35 0.37 6.76
C GLN A 46 31.20 1.50 7.79
N GLN A 47 31.16 1.18 9.09
CA GLN A 47 31.08 2.17 10.17
C GLN A 47 32.29 3.09 10.17
N LEU A 48 33.51 2.56 10.13
CA LEU A 48 34.73 3.37 10.04
C LEU A 48 34.75 4.26 8.79
N GLY A 49 34.26 3.75 7.66
CA GLY A 49 34.10 4.50 6.43
C GLY A 49 33.15 5.68 6.58
N LEU A 50 32.00 5.49 7.22
CA LEU A 50 31.00 6.54 7.45
C LEU A 50 31.49 7.57 8.49
N ASP A 51 32.01 7.11 9.62
CA ASP A 51 32.46 7.97 10.73
C ASP A 51 33.58 8.94 10.31
N TYR A 52 34.48 8.47 9.44
CA TYR A 52 35.63 9.26 8.96
C TYR A 52 35.47 9.77 7.53
N SER A 53 34.28 9.64 6.92
CA SER A 53 34.01 10.07 5.53
C SER A 53 35.00 9.48 4.51
N LEU A 54 35.33 8.20 4.66
CA LEU A 54 36.22 7.44 3.79
C LEU A 54 35.42 6.54 2.84
N VAL A 55 35.87 6.45 1.59
CA VAL A 55 35.36 5.50 0.60
C VAL A 55 36.07 4.15 0.80
N THR A 56 35.29 3.08 0.89
CA THR A 56 35.75 1.68 1.06
C THR A 56 35.07 0.80 0.01
N ASP A 57 35.38 -0.50 -0.04
CA ASP A 57 34.72 -1.43 -0.96
C ASP A 57 33.19 -1.56 -0.71
N TRP A 58 32.71 -1.13 0.46
CA TRP A 58 31.31 -1.19 0.87
C TRP A 58 30.63 0.19 1.01
N THR A 59 31.34 1.29 0.70
CA THR A 59 30.80 2.66 0.76
C THR A 59 31.08 3.42 -0.53
N SER A 60 30.21 4.36 -0.92
CA SER A 60 30.41 5.16 -2.13
C SER A 60 30.08 6.63 -1.88
N PHE A 61 30.78 7.53 -2.58
CA PHE A 61 30.50 8.96 -2.53
C PHE A 61 29.48 9.32 -3.62
N VAL A 62 28.27 9.67 -3.20
CA VAL A 62 27.20 10.10 -4.10
C VAL A 62 26.94 11.58 -3.87
N ALA A 63 27.12 12.38 -4.92
CA ALA A 63 26.75 13.80 -4.92
C ALA A 63 25.34 13.94 -5.52
N VAL A 64 24.35 14.19 -4.68
CA VAL A 64 22.97 14.43 -5.11
C VAL A 64 22.76 15.91 -5.35
N SER A 65 22.32 16.27 -6.56
CA SER A 65 21.79 17.60 -6.87
C SER A 65 20.27 17.53 -6.83
N GLU A 66 19.66 18.17 -5.83
CA GLU A 66 18.20 18.22 -5.71
C GLU A 66 17.63 19.40 -6.50
N PHE A 67 16.59 19.15 -7.28
CA PHE A 67 15.80 20.19 -7.93
C PHE A 67 14.32 19.94 -7.69
N ILE A 68 13.67 20.87 -7.00
CA ILE A 68 12.24 20.78 -6.71
C ILE A 68 11.46 21.22 -7.95
N VAL A 69 10.90 20.26 -8.67
CA VAL A 69 10.10 20.52 -9.90
C VAL A 69 8.73 21.14 -9.62
N ASN A 70 8.19 20.92 -8.42
CA ASN A 70 6.92 21.48 -8.00
C ASN A 70 7.02 22.01 -6.55
N PRO A 71 7.45 23.26 -6.35
CA PRO A 71 7.63 23.83 -5.02
C PRO A 71 6.30 24.06 -4.28
N GLU A 72 5.18 24.21 -5.00
CA GLU A 72 3.86 24.52 -4.43
C GLU A 72 2.85 23.42 -4.81
N ALA A 73 3.12 22.20 -4.33
CA ALA A 73 2.27 21.04 -4.62
C ALA A 73 0.80 21.24 -4.22
N ASN A 74 0.52 22.05 -3.19
CA ASN A 74 -0.83 22.32 -2.71
C ASN A 74 -1.62 23.33 -3.55
N ALA A 75 -0.94 24.19 -4.31
CA ALA A 75 -1.56 25.16 -5.21
C ALA A 75 -1.55 24.68 -6.68
N THR A 76 -1.07 23.45 -6.91
CA THR A 76 -1.00 22.87 -8.25
C THR A 76 -2.38 22.36 -8.66
N GLU A 77 -2.93 22.94 -9.72
CA GLU A 77 -4.15 22.47 -10.37
C GLU A 77 -3.94 21.05 -10.92
N THR A 78 -4.85 20.13 -10.61
CA THR A 78 -4.87 18.78 -11.20
C THR A 78 -5.41 18.88 -12.61
N LEU A 79 -4.53 18.77 -13.62
CA LEU A 79 -4.92 18.73 -15.02
C LEU A 79 -5.10 17.29 -15.50
N ASP A 80 -6.15 17.02 -16.26
CA ASP A 80 -6.33 15.72 -16.93
C ASP A 80 -5.35 15.62 -18.11
N VAL A 81 -4.36 14.73 -17.98
CA VAL A 81 -3.31 14.53 -18.99
C VAL A 81 -3.80 13.49 -20.00
N PRO A 82 -3.87 13.81 -21.30
CA PRO A 82 -4.35 12.86 -22.30
C PRO A 82 -3.39 11.67 -22.40
N LEU A 83 -3.92 10.47 -22.19
CA LEU A 83 -3.17 9.23 -22.36
C LEU A 83 -3.25 8.80 -23.84
N PRO A 84 -2.11 8.63 -24.55
CA PRO A 84 -2.13 8.08 -25.89
C PRO A 84 -2.55 6.60 -25.86
N MET A 85 -3.34 6.18 -26.85
CA MET A 85 -3.74 4.78 -27.01
C MET A 85 -2.57 3.97 -27.56
N VAL A 86 -2.29 2.82 -26.95
CA VAL A 86 -1.30 1.86 -27.47
C VAL A 86 -1.88 1.07 -28.65
N GLU A 87 -1.03 0.77 -29.63
CA GLU A 87 -1.39 0.00 -30.82
C GLU A 87 -1.93 -1.40 -30.45
N GLY A 88 -3.04 -1.81 -31.07
CA GLY A 88 -3.64 -3.14 -30.89
C GLY A 88 -4.52 -3.33 -29.66
N VAL A 89 -4.72 -2.31 -28.82
CA VAL A 89 -5.67 -2.34 -27.69
C VAL A 89 -7.00 -1.72 -28.11
N SER A 90 -8.12 -2.36 -27.75
CA SER A 90 -9.45 -1.84 -28.04
C SER A 90 -9.78 -0.64 -27.15
N SER A 91 -10.53 0.34 -27.67
CA SER A 91 -10.98 1.52 -26.92
C SER A 91 -11.85 1.20 -25.70
N LEU A 92 -12.38 -0.03 -25.61
CA LEU A 92 -13.15 -0.56 -24.48
C LEU A 92 -12.28 -0.85 -23.24
N ALA A 93 -10.96 -0.96 -23.40
CA ALA A 93 -10.04 -1.18 -22.28
C ALA A 93 -9.79 0.09 -21.46
N TYR A 94 -10.19 1.26 -21.98
CA TYR A 94 -10.05 2.55 -21.31
C TYR A 94 -11.39 2.98 -20.69
N PRO A 95 -11.40 3.54 -19.47
CA PRO A 95 -12.62 4.02 -18.84
C PRO A 95 -13.24 5.15 -19.68
N ASN A 96 -14.51 4.96 -20.04
CA ASN A 96 -15.28 5.95 -20.77
C ASN A 96 -15.77 7.04 -19.81
N GLN A 97 -15.10 8.19 -19.83
CA GLN A 97 -15.39 9.34 -18.97
C GLN A 97 -16.74 10.02 -19.30
N ASN A 98 -17.36 9.68 -20.43
CA ASN A 98 -18.69 10.18 -20.85
C ASN A 98 -19.85 9.25 -20.48
N ALA A 99 -19.63 8.16 -19.74
CA ALA A 99 -20.70 7.40 -19.10
C ALA A 99 -21.23 8.15 -17.85
N GLY A 100 -21.66 9.39 -18.06
CA GLY A 100 -22.23 10.24 -17.04
C GLY A 100 -23.47 9.61 -16.42
N SER A 101 -23.45 9.50 -15.09
CA SER A 101 -24.63 9.68 -14.22
C SER A 101 -25.89 8.86 -14.55
N LEU A 102 -25.74 7.57 -14.83
CA LEU A 102 -26.82 6.57 -14.62
C LEU A 102 -26.34 5.33 -13.86
N ALA A 103 -25.03 5.19 -13.64
CA ALA A 103 -24.42 4.11 -12.86
C ALA A 103 -23.94 4.62 -11.49
N GLY A 104 -24.85 5.27 -10.75
CA GLY A 104 -24.74 5.16 -9.31
C GLY A 104 -24.92 3.68 -8.97
N ASN A 105 -23.91 3.09 -8.32
CA ASN A 105 -24.05 1.85 -7.54
C ASN A 105 -23.87 0.51 -8.27
N THR A 106 -23.24 0.41 -9.44
CA THR A 106 -22.78 -0.92 -9.91
C THR A 106 -21.46 -1.28 -9.26
N GLN A 107 -21.52 -1.50 -7.93
CA GLN A 107 -20.61 -2.44 -7.30
C GLN A 107 -20.73 -3.75 -8.08
N MET A 108 -19.60 -4.18 -8.63
CA MET A 108 -19.24 -5.54 -9.01
C MET A 108 -20.42 -6.52 -9.04
N ALA A 109 -20.80 -6.98 -10.24
CA ALA A 109 -21.71 -8.10 -10.41
C ALA A 109 -21.06 -9.40 -9.88
N SER A 110 -21.05 -9.57 -8.55
CA SER A 110 -20.87 -10.87 -7.93
C SER A 110 -22.19 -11.61 -8.04
N THR A 111 -22.20 -12.68 -8.84
CA THR A 111 -23.24 -13.71 -8.89
C THR A 111 -23.88 -13.89 -7.52
N PRO A 112 -25.21 -13.67 -7.34
CA PRO A 112 -25.85 -13.86 -6.06
C PRO A 112 -25.63 -15.31 -5.63
N GLU A 113 -24.85 -15.52 -4.58
CA GLU A 113 -24.61 -16.87 -4.06
C GLU A 113 -25.95 -17.51 -3.68
N PRO A 114 -26.17 -18.80 -3.98
CA PRO A 114 -27.46 -19.45 -3.77
C PRO A 114 -27.95 -19.36 -2.32
N ALA A 115 -27.02 -19.25 -1.35
CA ALA A 115 -27.33 -19.03 0.04
C ALA A 115 -27.94 -17.64 0.33
N ALA A 116 -27.47 -16.58 -0.33
CA ALA A 116 -27.99 -15.23 -0.15
C ALA A 116 -29.41 -15.10 -0.72
N MET A 117 -29.67 -15.71 -1.87
CA MET A 117 -31.02 -15.75 -2.46
C MET A 117 -32.00 -16.55 -1.58
N ALA A 118 -31.54 -17.67 -1.03
CA ALA A 118 -32.35 -18.47 -0.08
C ALA A 118 -32.66 -17.68 1.20
N GLY A 119 -31.68 -16.96 1.76
CA GLY A 119 -31.87 -16.11 2.94
C GLY A 119 -32.91 -15.02 2.71
N LEU A 120 -32.87 -14.35 1.56
CA LEU A 120 -33.81 -13.29 1.20
C LEU A 120 -35.24 -13.83 1.01
N ALA A 121 -35.39 -15.02 0.42
CA ALA A 121 -36.68 -15.68 0.26
C ALA A 121 -37.33 -16.09 1.60
N VAL A 122 -36.54 -16.58 2.56
CA VAL A 122 -37.02 -16.94 3.90
C VAL A 122 -37.52 -15.71 4.65
N LEU A 123 -36.79 -14.59 4.60
CA LEU A 123 -37.19 -13.35 5.24
C LEU A 123 -38.50 -12.80 4.65
N ALA A 124 -38.63 -12.83 3.32
CA ALA A 124 -39.86 -12.44 2.64
C ALA A 124 -41.06 -13.32 3.02
N GLY A 125 -40.87 -14.65 3.08
CA GLY A 125 -41.92 -15.60 3.48
C GLY A 125 -42.37 -15.43 4.94
N ALA A 126 -41.43 -15.22 5.86
CA ALA A 126 -41.73 -14.96 7.26
C ALA A 126 -42.51 -13.65 7.45
N GLY A 127 -42.14 -12.59 6.72
CA GLY A 127 -42.86 -11.32 6.69
C GLY A 127 -44.29 -11.45 6.19
N ALA A 128 -44.51 -12.20 5.10
CA ALA A 128 -45.83 -12.47 4.55
C ALA A 128 -46.72 -13.27 5.53
N LEU A 129 -46.17 -14.31 6.18
CA LEU A 129 -46.89 -15.10 7.18
C LEU A 129 -47.25 -14.27 8.42
N ALA A 130 -46.35 -13.40 8.89
CA ALA A 130 -46.63 -12.49 9.99
C ALA A 130 -47.75 -11.49 9.63
N ALA A 131 -47.71 -10.89 8.44
CA ALA A 131 -48.73 -9.99 7.95
C ALA A 131 -50.10 -10.67 7.82
N LEU A 132 -50.15 -11.91 7.32
CA LEU A 132 -51.37 -12.70 7.23
C LEU A 132 -51.95 -13.08 8.61
N ARG A 133 -51.09 -13.41 9.58
CA ARG A 133 -51.54 -13.67 10.97
C ARG A 133 -52.10 -12.42 11.64
N VAL A 134 -51.48 -11.25 11.43
CA VAL A 134 -52.00 -9.98 11.96
C VAL A 134 -53.35 -9.63 11.33
N ARG A 135 -53.52 -9.83 10.02
CA ARG A 135 -54.81 -9.63 9.33
C ARG A 135 -55.91 -10.54 9.88
N ARG A 136 -55.62 -11.82 10.13
CA ARG A 136 -56.59 -12.77 10.70
C ARG A 136 -57.07 -12.39 12.11
N LYS A 137 -56.19 -11.80 12.95
CA LYS A 137 -56.57 -11.32 14.29
C LYS A 137 -57.43 -10.05 14.27
N ARG A 138 -57.49 -9.33 13.15
CA ARG A 138 -58.24 -8.07 13.00
C ARG A 138 -59.53 -8.24 12.20
N LEU A 139 -60.15 -9.41 12.21
CA LEU A 139 -61.51 -9.59 11.67
C LEU A 139 -62.54 -9.31 12.78
N PRO A 140 -63.14 -8.11 12.86
CA PRO A 140 -64.33 -7.90 13.66
C PRO A 140 -65.50 -8.65 12.99
N LEU A 141 -66.24 -9.43 13.78
CA LEU A 141 -67.53 -9.98 13.35
C LEU A 141 -68.48 -8.81 13.14
N THR A 142 -68.70 -8.42 11.88
CA THR A 142 -69.80 -7.52 11.54
C THR A 142 -71.10 -8.28 11.75
N THR A 143 -71.73 -8.02 12.89
CA THR A 143 -73.14 -8.33 13.12
C THR A 143 -73.94 -7.65 12.02
N THR A 144 -74.61 -8.44 11.19
CA THR A 144 -75.64 -7.95 10.28
C THR A 144 -76.85 -7.68 11.16
N ASN A 145 -77.15 -6.40 11.37
CA ASN A 145 -78.45 -5.98 11.85
C ASN A 145 -79.15 -5.29 10.67
N ASN A 146 -80.05 -6.04 10.05
CA ASN A 146 -80.97 -5.54 9.05
C ASN A 146 -82.10 -4.82 9.80
N GLY A 147 -82.25 -3.52 9.56
CA GLY A 147 -83.35 -2.71 10.07
C GLY A 147 -83.50 -1.42 9.27
N GLU A 148 -84.51 -1.43 8.39
CA GLU A 148 -85.42 -0.32 8.06
C GLU A 148 -84.83 0.94 7.38
N CYS A 149 -85.16 1.18 6.09
CA CYS A 149 -86.37 1.82 5.57
C CYS A 149 -86.37 3.36 5.75
N ALA A 150 -86.09 4.08 4.67
CA ALA A 150 -86.78 5.29 4.21
C ALA A 150 -86.33 5.62 2.78
#